data_AF-A0AAW1TK58-F1
#
_entry.id   AF-A0AAW1TK58-F1
#
_cell.length_a   1.000
_cell.length_b   1.000
_cell.length_c   1.000
_cell.angle_alpha   90.00
_cell.angle_beta   90.00
_cell.angle_gamma   90.00
#
_symmetry.space_group_name_H-M   'P 1'
#
loop_
_entity.id
_entity.type
_entity.pdbx_description
1 polymer ?
#
loop_
_entity_poly.entity_id
_entity_poly.type
_entity_poly.pdbx_seq_one_letter_code
_entity_poly.pdbx_strand_id
1 'polypeptide(L)'
;MENLVELYSNLPKSYIEEQWINIAESFKILRNGHFTFGLFSQRMSEEDKINRIKVALGLEMQRAVSNDSFFNNLKQYHPTDWRAKIKITEERLESARYTDEIIYFNYELARYHLEIGKPEFAHSFARRCVRSARENQDVKWLINGMLLMAKANIRNNNKIDTIKVLEKTLHISRTLDCAEMVEFLTVALDVVRQVDFTTALDARGVILKRQKQILHLLKDNDVNRMKAEVLFKKISFVPAKRTMSMIPGIKIVDNIHKEKTSRNRVKSAKPTTGQERRGIEFYDYVKDFVDV
;
A
#
# COMPACT_ATOMS: atom_id res chain seq x y z
N MET A 1 -13.69 18.88 31.54
CA MET A 1 -12.90 19.26 30.35
C MET A 1 -12.57 20.76 30.40
N GLU A 2 -12.33 21.29 31.59
CA GLU A 2 -11.79 22.63 31.80
C GLU A 2 -10.29 22.49 32.01
N ASN A 3 -9.54 23.33 31.31
CA ASN A 3 -8.19 23.79 31.66
C ASN A 3 -6.98 22.90 31.38
N LEU A 4 -6.97 22.19 30.23
CA LEU A 4 -5.67 21.93 29.56
C LEU A 4 -5.03 23.24 29.08
N VAL A 5 -5.83 24.18 28.56
CA VAL A 5 -5.35 25.49 28.09
C VAL A 5 -4.73 26.31 29.23
N GLU A 6 -5.31 26.26 30.43
CA GLU A 6 -4.81 26.97 31.61
C GLU A 6 -3.54 26.32 32.21
N LEU A 7 -3.41 24.99 32.07
CA LEU A 7 -2.19 24.26 32.44
C LEU A 7 -1.02 24.63 31.52
N TYR A 8 -1.28 24.78 30.22
CA TYR A 8 -0.27 25.19 29.24
C TYR A 8 0.12 26.67 29.34
N SER A 9 -0.76 27.55 29.84
CA SER A 9 -0.41 28.96 30.09
C SER A 9 0.50 29.16 31.31
N ASN A 10 0.55 28.20 32.24
CA ASN A 10 1.33 28.28 33.47
C ASN A 10 2.69 27.57 33.41
N LEU A 11 3.02 26.91 32.29
CA LEU A 11 4.33 26.32 32.08
C LEU A 11 5.36 27.42 31.75
N PRO A 12 6.55 27.40 32.36
CA PRO A 12 7.59 28.37 32.02
C PRO A 12 7.90 28.28 30.53
N LYS A 13 8.02 29.43 29.86
CA LYS A 13 8.23 29.51 28.40
C LYS A 13 9.41 28.65 27.92
N SER A 14 10.44 28.48 28.76
CA SER A 14 11.58 27.60 28.49
C SER A 14 11.17 26.13 28.29
N TYR A 15 10.19 25.64 29.04
CA TYR A 15 9.72 24.26 28.96
C TYR A 15 8.90 24.01 27.69
N ILE A 16 8.17 25.03 27.24
CA ILE A 16 7.44 24.98 25.97
C ILE A 16 8.44 24.96 24.81
N GLU A 17 9.45 25.84 24.83
CA GLU A 17 10.52 25.89 23.82
C GLU A 17 11.36 24.60 23.78
N GLU A 18 11.74 24.05 24.94
CA GLU A 18 12.45 22.76 25.05
C GLU A 18 11.62 21.60 24.49
N GLN A 19 10.30 21.57 24.73
CA GLN A 19 9.42 20.56 24.14
C GLN A 19 9.34 20.66 22.62
N TRP A 20 9.30 21.87 22.05
CA TRP A 20 9.30 22.05 20.60
C TRP A 20 10.62 21.62 19.95
N ILE A 21 11.75 21.94 20.60
CA ILE A 21 13.08 21.47 20.17
C ILE A 21 13.11 19.94 20.14
N ASN A 22 12.60 19.29 21.20
CA ASN A 22 12.50 17.84 21.27
C ASN A 22 11.61 17.22 20.17
N ILE A 23 10.49 17.87 19.83
CA ILE A 23 9.58 17.40 18.76
C ILE A 23 10.25 17.55 17.38
N ALA A 24 10.85 18.70 17.10
CA ALA A 24 11.54 18.92 15.83
C ALA A 24 12.73 17.97 15.66
N GLU A 25 13.47 17.71 16.74
CA GLU A 25 14.56 16.72 16.74
C GLU A 25 14.02 15.30 16.53
N SER A 26 12.88 14.96 17.13
CA SER A 26 12.21 13.67 16.90
C SER A 26 11.89 13.45 15.42
N PHE A 27 11.37 14.45 14.71
CA PHE A 27 11.10 14.33 13.28
C PHE A 27 12.37 14.19 12.44
N LYS A 28 13.48 14.85 12.83
CA LYS A 28 14.78 14.65 12.17
C LYS A 28 15.31 13.22 12.36
N ILE A 29 15.16 12.66 13.56
CA ILE A 29 15.54 11.27 13.86
C ILE A 29 14.68 10.31 13.03
N LEU A 30 13.36 10.50 13.00
CA LEU A 30 12.44 9.66 12.21
C LEU A 30 12.76 9.73 10.71
N ARG A 31 12.98 10.92 10.18
CA ARG A 31 13.40 11.16 8.79
C ARG A 31 14.68 10.39 8.46
N ASN A 32 15.70 10.50 9.32
CA ASN A 32 16.96 9.78 9.14
C ASN A 32 16.77 8.26 9.28
N GLY A 33 15.92 7.81 10.19
CA GLY A 33 15.57 6.40 10.36
C GLY A 33 14.95 5.79 9.10
N HIS A 34 13.98 6.49 8.49
CA HIS A 34 13.38 6.04 7.23
C HIS A 34 14.37 6.09 6.05
N PHE A 35 15.21 7.11 6.01
CA PHE A 35 16.22 7.25 4.96
C PHE A 35 17.26 6.12 5.04
N THR A 36 17.79 5.85 6.24
CA THR A 36 18.79 4.81 6.47
C THR A 36 18.24 3.39 6.31
N PHE A 37 16.93 3.19 6.47
CA PHE A 37 16.29 1.89 6.24
C PHE A 37 16.50 1.39 4.79
N GLY A 38 16.62 2.31 3.83
CA GLY A 38 16.92 2.00 2.43
C GLY A 38 18.38 1.66 2.14
N LEU A 39 19.33 1.89 3.05
CA LEU A 39 20.76 1.76 2.73
C LEU A 39 21.28 0.33 2.94
N PHE A 40 22.23 -0.08 2.10
CA PHE A 40 22.94 -1.36 2.26
C PHE A 40 24.06 -1.26 3.29
N SER A 41 24.31 -2.38 3.96
CA SER A 41 25.52 -2.54 4.75
C SER A 41 26.64 -3.02 3.84
N GLN A 42 27.87 -2.52 4.03
CA GLN A 42 29.04 -2.87 3.21
C GLN A 42 29.35 -4.37 3.17
N ARG A 43 28.87 -5.16 4.13
CA ARG A 43 29.12 -6.61 4.24
C ARG A 43 28.00 -7.49 3.67
N MET A 44 26.98 -6.90 3.04
CA MET A 44 25.80 -7.61 2.58
C MET A 44 26.06 -8.38 1.28
N SER A 45 25.61 -9.63 1.20
CA SER A 45 25.65 -10.40 -0.04
C SER A 45 24.68 -9.85 -1.10
N GLU A 46 24.93 -10.10 -2.38
CA GLU A 46 24.03 -9.65 -3.46
C GLU A 46 22.62 -10.23 -3.35
N GLU A 47 22.48 -11.48 -2.88
CA GLU A 47 21.17 -12.09 -2.64
C GLU A 47 20.41 -11.37 -1.51
N ASP A 48 21.10 -11.02 -0.42
CA ASP A 48 20.52 -10.29 0.70
C ASP A 48 20.11 -8.87 0.30
N LYS A 49 20.91 -8.20 -0.54
CA LYS A 49 20.55 -6.88 -1.12
C LYS A 49 19.25 -6.97 -1.91
N ILE A 50 19.13 -7.97 -2.79
CA ILE A 50 17.92 -8.21 -3.59
C ILE A 50 16.72 -8.51 -2.69
N ASN A 51 16.88 -9.36 -1.67
CA ASN A 51 15.81 -9.70 -0.74
C ASN A 51 15.37 -8.47 0.07
N ARG A 52 16.31 -7.65 0.51
CA ARG A 52 16.02 -6.40 1.23
C ARG A 52 15.26 -5.41 0.36
N ILE A 53 15.63 -5.23 -0.91
CA ILE A 53 14.88 -4.41 -1.86
C ILE A 53 13.46 -4.93 -2.01
N LYS A 54 13.28 -6.24 -2.20
CA LYS A 54 11.95 -6.84 -2.34
C LYS A 54 11.09 -6.51 -1.13
N VAL A 55 11.62 -6.64 0.08
CA VAL A 55 10.92 -6.27 1.32
C VAL A 55 10.63 -4.77 1.38
N ALA A 56 11.60 -3.91 1.08
CA ALA A 56 11.45 -2.45 1.12
C ALA A 56 10.36 -1.97 0.16
N LEU A 57 10.37 -2.47 -1.07
CA LEU A 57 9.40 -2.17 -2.12
C LEU A 57 8.06 -2.91 -1.96
N GLY A 58 7.93 -3.81 -1.00
CA GLY A 58 6.71 -4.58 -0.75
C GLY A 58 6.39 -5.65 -1.79
N LEU A 59 7.42 -6.16 -2.47
CA LEU A 59 7.35 -7.30 -3.40
C LEU A 59 7.33 -8.63 -2.65
N GLU A 60 6.70 -9.65 -3.24
CA GLU A 60 6.66 -10.99 -2.67
C GLU A 60 8.06 -11.63 -2.67
N MET A 61 8.45 -12.19 -1.51
CA MET A 61 9.66 -13.00 -1.40
C MET A 61 9.39 -14.41 -1.94
N GLN A 62 10.37 -14.99 -2.64
CA GLN A 62 10.25 -16.35 -3.18
C GLN A 62 10.10 -17.42 -2.08
N ARG A 63 10.64 -17.16 -0.90
CA ARG A 63 10.38 -17.96 0.30
C ARG A 63 9.40 -17.20 1.18
N ALA A 64 8.22 -17.79 1.41
CA ALA A 64 7.36 -17.35 2.49
C ALA A 64 8.15 -17.44 3.80
N VAL A 65 8.06 -16.41 4.63
CA VAL A 65 8.62 -16.46 5.99
C VAL A 65 8.04 -17.71 6.67
N SER A 66 8.89 -18.54 7.27
CA SER A 66 8.45 -19.75 7.96
C SER A 66 7.32 -19.41 8.94
N ASN A 67 6.33 -20.30 9.05
CA ASN A 67 5.24 -20.15 10.02
C ASN A 67 5.75 -20.09 11.47
N ASP A 68 6.97 -20.56 11.71
CA ASP A 68 7.66 -20.53 13.00
C ASP A 68 8.37 -19.19 13.28
N SER A 69 8.32 -18.23 12.35
CA SER A 69 8.89 -16.91 12.62
C SER A 69 8.11 -16.23 13.75
N PHE A 70 8.81 -15.93 14.84
CA PHE A 70 8.30 -15.19 15.99
C PHE A 70 7.50 -13.95 15.58
N PHE A 71 7.92 -13.25 14.52
CA PHE A 71 7.24 -12.05 14.02
C PHE A 71 5.87 -12.34 13.39
N ASN A 72 5.69 -13.48 12.72
CA ASN A 72 4.38 -13.89 12.20
C ASN A 72 3.44 -14.29 13.34
N ASN A 73 3.97 -14.96 14.36
CA ASN A 73 3.24 -15.31 15.56
C ASN A 73 2.84 -14.04 16.35
N LEU A 74 3.75 -13.07 16.53
CA LEU A 74 3.50 -11.82 17.25
C LEU A 74 2.37 -10.98 16.62
N LYS A 75 2.29 -10.94 15.28
CA LYS A 75 1.20 -10.26 14.57
C LYS A 75 -0.18 -10.88 14.84
N GLN A 76 -0.23 -12.18 15.12
CA GLN A 76 -1.48 -12.86 15.49
C GLN A 76 -1.88 -12.51 16.93
N TYR A 77 -0.92 -12.34 17.84
CA TYR A 77 -1.20 -12.01 19.24
C TYR A 77 -1.54 -10.54 19.50
N HIS A 78 -0.99 -9.61 18.70
CA HIS A 78 -1.29 -8.19 18.81
C HIS A 78 -1.72 -7.60 17.46
N PRO A 79 -2.97 -7.83 17.03
CA PRO A 79 -3.49 -7.26 15.80
C PRO A 79 -3.47 -5.73 15.93
N THR A 80 -2.64 -5.09 15.11
CA THR A 80 -2.57 -3.63 15.07
C THR A 80 -3.81 -3.12 14.35
N ASP A 81 -4.64 -2.32 15.03
CA ASP A 81 -5.77 -1.66 14.38
C ASP A 81 -5.29 -0.47 13.54
N TRP A 82 -5.04 -0.74 12.26
CA TRP A 82 -4.63 0.27 11.29
C TRP A 82 -5.70 1.34 11.05
N ARG A 83 -6.99 1.02 11.21
CA ARG A 83 -8.07 2.00 10.99
C ARG A 83 -8.11 3.02 12.11
N ALA A 84 -7.95 2.56 13.36
CA ALA A 84 -7.82 3.46 14.50
C ALA A 84 -6.59 4.39 14.34
N LYS A 85 -5.45 3.83 13.91
CA LYS A 85 -4.24 4.63 13.66
C LYS A 85 -4.43 5.67 12.56
N ILE A 86 -5.10 5.32 11.46
CA ILE A 86 -5.42 6.28 10.38
C ILE A 86 -6.25 7.43 10.95
N LYS A 87 -7.36 7.13 11.64
CA LYS A 87 -8.23 8.15 12.20
C LYS A 87 -7.49 9.11 13.13
N ILE A 88 -6.69 8.58 14.06
CA ILE A 88 -5.88 9.39 14.98
C ILE A 88 -4.87 10.26 14.21
N THR A 89 -4.29 9.73 13.14
CA THR A 89 -3.28 10.45 12.34
C THR A 89 -3.93 11.52 11.45
N GLU A 90 -5.13 11.29 10.94
CA GLU A 90 -5.93 12.29 10.22
C GLU A 90 -6.31 13.45 11.15
N GLU A 91 -6.81 13.16 12.36
CA GLU A 91 -7.11 14.19 13.38
C GLU A 91 -5.86 15.00 13.77
N ARG A 92 -4.70 14.35 13.85
CA ARG A 92 -3.41 15.02 14.08
C ARG A 92 -2.94 15.85 12.90
N LEU A 93 -3.19 15.38 11.67
CA LEU A 93 -2.85 16.13 10.46
C LEU A 93 -3.71 17.41 10.34
N GLU A 94 -4.98 17.36 10.72
CA GLU A 94 -5.86 18.55 10.75
C GLU A 94 -5.40 19.60 11.78
N SER A 95 -4.80 19.15 12.87
CA SER A 95 -4.26 20.03 13.93
C SER A 95 -2.78 20.40 13.73
N ALA A 96 -2.12 19.84 12.71
CA ALA A 96 -0.71 20.05 12.43
C ALA A 96 -0.46 21.50 11.98
N ARG A 97 0.56 22.13 12.57
CA ARG A 97 0.93 23.52 12.28
C ARG A 97 2.27 23.64 11.56
N TYR A 98 3.14 22.66 11.78
CA TYR A 98 4.50 22.68 11.27
C TYR A 98 4.60 21.85 9.99
N THR A 99 5.45 22.30 9.09
CA THR A 99 5.59 21.66 7.78
C THR A 99 6.24 20.28 7.89
N ASP A 100 7.19 20.08 8.81
CA ASP A 100 7.80 18.77 9.10
C ASP A 100 6.79 17.75 9.64
N GLU A 101 5.88 18.21 10.50
CA GLU A 101 4.81 17.40 11.08
C GLU A 101 3.81 16.98 10.00
N ILE A 102 3.44 17.91 9.12
CA ILE A 102 2.57 17.64 7.96
C ILE A 102 3.22 16.59 7.04
N ILE A 103 4.52 16.71 6.74
CA ILE A 103 5.24 15.73 5.92
C ILE A 103 5.19 14.35 6.58
N TYR A 104 5.53 14.29 7.87
CA TYR A 104 5.56 13.05 8.64
C TYR A 104 4.18 12.36 8.67
N PHE A 105 3.11 13.08 8.97
CA PHE A 105 1.77 12.49 9.01
C PHE A 105 1.28 12.04 7.64
N ASN A 106 1.57 12.77 6.56
CA ASN A 106 1.27 12.30 5.21
C ASN A 106 2.05 11.02 4.87
N TYR A 107 3.30 10.91 5.31
CA TYR A 107 4.10 9.70 5.12
C TYR A 107 3.52 8.50 5.91
N GLU A 108 3.18 8.68 7.19
CA GLU A 108 2.60 7.61 8.00
C GLU A 108 1.20 7.20 7.52
N LEU A 109 0.35 8.14 7.08
CA LEU A 109 -0.94 7.82 6.46
C LEU A 109 -0.76 6.96 5.22
N ALA A 110 0.18 7.35 4.34
CA ALA A 110 0.48 6.55 3.16
C ALA A 110 0.92 5.12 3.53
N ARG A 111 1.75 4.97 4.57
CA ARG A 111 2.17 3.67 5.08
C ARG A 111 0.99 2.85 5.63
N TYR A 112 0.12 3.44 6.45
CA TYR A 112 -1.05 2.75 7.00
C TYR A 112 -2.05 2.31 5.91
N HIS A 113 -2.24 3.12 4.88
CA HIS A 113 -3.08 2.75 3.74
C HIS A 113 -2.52 1.58 2.94
N LEU A 114 -1.19 1.42 2.85
CA LEU A 114 -0.58 0.22 2.27
C LEU A 114 -0.86 -1.03 3.09
N GLU A 115 -0.83 -0.93 4.42
CA GLU A 115 -1.12 -2.07 5.32
C GLU A 115 -2.58 -2.52 5.24
N ILE A 116 -3.53 -1.60 5.00
CA ILE A 116 -4.95 -1.93 4.77
C ILE A 116 -5.20 -2.47 3.36
N GLY A 117 -4.21 -2.40 2.45
CA GLY A 117 -4.38 -2.81 1.05
C GLY A 117 -5.16 -1.81 0.22
N LYS A 118 -5.04 -0.51 0.52
CA LYS A 118 -5.62 0.61 -0.23
C LYS A 118 -4.51 1.45 -0.90
N PRO A 119 -3.81 0.91 -1.90
CA PRO A 119 -2.64 1.54 -2.52
C PRO A 119 -2.92 2.87 -3.24
N GLU A 120 -4.14 3.13 -3.69
CA GLU A 120 -4.54 4.38 -4.36
C GLU A 120 -4.51 5.57 -3.37
N PHE A 121 -5.03 5.35 -2.16
CA PHE A 121 -4.94 6.33 -1.08
C PHE A 121 -3.50 6.50 -0.61
N ALA A 122 -2.75 5.40 -0.50
CA ALA A 122 -1.34 5.49 -0.16
C ALA A 122 -0.56 6.37 -1.15
N HIS A 123 -0.84 6.21 -2.45
CA HIS A 123 -0.20 7.01 -3.49
C HIS A 123 -0.55 8.49 -3.39
N SER A 124 -1.81 8.84 -3.09
CA SER A 124 -2.22 10.25 -2.96
C SER A 124 -1.56 10.93 -1.75
N PHE A 125 -1.49 10.26 -0.60
CA PHE A 125 -0.79 10.78 0.58
C PHE A 125 0.74 10.84 0.37
N ALA A 126 1.33 9.85 -0.29
CA ALA A 126 2.76 9.88 -0.63
C ALA A 126 3.09 11.05 -1.57
N ARG A 127 2.21 11.36 -2.54
CA ARG A 127 2.35 12.52 -3.41
C ARG A 127 2.30 13.83 -2.63
N ARG A 128 1.41 13.95 -1.63
CA ARG A 128 1.36 15.12 -0.72
C ARG A 128 2.65 15.27 0.07
N CYS A 129 3.16 14.18 0.65
CA CYS A 129 4.45 14.15 1.32
C CYS A 129 5.59 14.64 0.41
N VAL A 130 5.67 14.14 -0.83
CA VAL A 130 6.69 14.56 -1.82
C VAL A 130 6.58 16.04 -2.16
N ARG A 131 5.36 16.55 -2.31
CA ARG A 131 5.11 17.98 -2.58
C ARG A 131 5.59 18.85 -1.43
N SER A 132 5.15 18.57 -0.21
CA SER A 132 5.55 19.35 0.97
C SER A 132 7.06 19.26 1.26
N ALA A 133 7.67 18.08 1.04
CA ALA A 133 9.12 17.92 1.18
C ALA A 133 9.89 18.75 0.14
N ARG A 134 9.40 18.83 -1.10
CA ARG A 134 10.00 19.68 -2.13
C ARG A 134 9.86 21.16 -1.80
N GLU A 135 8.70 21.59 -1.32
CA GLU A 135 8.44 22.97 -0.91
C GLU A 135 9.37 23.40 0.25
N ASN A 136 9.65 22.51 1.20
CA ASN A 136 10.60 22.75 2.30
C ASN A 136 12.07 22.47 1.96
N GLN A 137 12.37 22.07 0.72
CA GLN A 137 13.71 21.64 0.30
C GLN A 137 14.32 20.51 1.15
N ASP A 138 13.49 19.70 1.83
CA ASP A 138 13.96 18.52 2.58
C ASP A 138 14.12 17.32 1.65
N VAL A 139 15.34 17.13 1.19
CA VAL A 139 15.64 16.08 0.20
C VAL A 139 15.55 14.67 0.79
N LYS A 140 15.76 14.48 2.10
CA LYS A 140 15.62 13.15 2.71
C LYS A 140 14.16 12.74 2.79
N TRP A 141 13.27 13.66 3.21
CA TRP A 141 11.84 13.41 3.16
C TRP A 141 11.32 13.24 1.73
N LEU A 142 11.91 13.97 0.77
CA LEU A 142 11.59 13.82 -0.64
C LEU A 142 11.87 12.38 -1.13
N ILE A 143 13.06 11.85 -0.83
CA ILE A 143 13.44 10.48 -1.17
C ILE A 143 12.53 9.45 -0.46
N ASN A 144 12.28 9.62 0.83
CA ASN A 144 11.39 8.74 1.60
C ASN A 144 9.98 8.68 0.98
N GLY A 145 9.41 9.84 0.65
CA GLY A 145 8.10 9.94 0.01
C GLY A 145 8.07 9.32 -1.39
N MET A 146 9.13 9.50 -2.18
CA MET A 146 9.24 8.89 -3.51
C MET A 146 9.35 7.37 -3.45
N LEU A 147 10.11 6.82 -2.50
CA LEU A 147 10.17 5.37 -2.27
C LEU A 147 8.81 4.80 -1.87
N LEU A 148 8.07 5.50 -0.99
CA LEU A 148 6.75 5.08 -0.57
C LEU A 148 5.73 5.15 -1.73
N MET A 149 5.85 6.16 -2.59
CA MET A 149 5.08 6.29 -3.82
C MET A 149 5.39 5.16 -4.81
N ALA A 150 6.67 4.78 -4.97
CA ALA A 150 7.07 3.62 -5.77
C ALA A 150 6.46 2.33 -5.20
N LYS A 151 6.50 2.12 -3.88
CA LYS A 151 5.85 0.98 -3.22
C LYS A 151 4.33 0.95 -3.47
N ALA A 152 3.66 2.09 -3.44
CA ALA A 152 2.24 2.18 -3.78
C ALA A 152 1.97 1.83 -5.25
N ASN A 153 2.81 2.30 -6.18
CA ASN A 153 2.70 1.96 -7.60
C ASN A 153 2.92 0.47 -7.87
N ILE A 154 3.84 -0.17 -7.13
CA ILE A 154 4.05 -1.62 -7.19
C ILE A 154 2.79 -2.37 -6.77
N ARG A 155 2.15 -1.96 -5.67
CA ARG A 155 0.89 -2.54 -5.21
C ARG A 155 -0.27 -2.30 -6.18
N ASN A 156 -0.27 -1.17 -6.89
CA ASN A 156 -1.20 -0.86 -7.99
C ASN A 156 -0.85 -1.54 -9.31
N ASN A 157 0.20 -2.37 -9.33
CA ASN A 157 0.70 -3.03 -10.53
C ASN A 157 1.16 -2.10 -11.67
N ASN A 158 1.52 -0.88 -11.33
CA ASN A 158 1.97 0.12 -12.28
C ASN A 158 3.50 0.14 -12.37
N LYS A 159 4.04 -0.76 -13.20
CA LYS A 159 5.48 -0.90 -13.42
C LYS A 159 6.12 0.35 -14.01
N ILE A 160 5.47 0.94 -15.02
CA ILE A 160 6.01 2.09 -15.76
C ILE A 160 6.20 3.28 -14.82
N ASP A 161 5.18 3.60 -14.02
CA ASP A 161 5.28 4.73 -13.10
C ASP A 161 6.20 4.43 -11.92
N THR A 162 6.32 3.17 -11.50
CA THR A 162 7.35 2.76 -10.52
C THR A 162 8.74 3.07 -11.05
N ILE A 163 9.07 2.66 -12.28
CA ILE A 163 10.38 2.91 -12.89
C ILE A 163 10.64 4.41 -13.00
N LYS A 164 9.69 5.19 -13.51
CA LYS A 164 9.81 6.66 -13.61
C LYS A 164 10.08 7.31 -12.27
N VAL A 165 9.39 6.88 -11.21
CA VAL A 165 9.60 7.42 -9.86
C VAL A 165 11.00 7.06 -9.37
N LEU A 166 11.44 5.81 -9.51
CA LEU A 166 12.77 5.38 -9.07
C LEU A 166 13.90 6.06 -9.86
N GLU A 167 13.76 6.26 -11.16
CA GLU A 167 14.73 7.00 -11.99
C GLU A 167 14.85 8.46 -11.55
N LYS A 168 13.71 9.12 -11.24
CA LYS A 168 13.71 10.47 -10.67
C LYS A 168 14.42 10.52 -9.30
N THR A 169 14.12 9.56 -8.42
CA THR A 169 14.79 9.47 -7.10
C THR A 169 16.28 9.23 -7.24
N LEU A 170 16.71 8.42 -8.22
CA LEU A 170 18.11 8.13 -8.50
C LEU A 170 18.85 9.40 -8.95
N HIS A 171 18.24 10.19 -9.81
CA HIS A 171 18.80 11.46 -10.24
C HIS A 171 19.01 12.41 -9.05
N ILE A 172 18.00 12.54 -8.17
CA ILE A 172 18.10 13.36 -6.95
C ILE A 172 19.19 12.81 -6.00
N SER A 173 19.29 11.50 -5.85
CA SER A 173 20.27 10.89 -4.95
C SER A 173 21.70 11.09 -5.43
N ARG A 174 21.93 11.12 -6.76
CA ARG A 174 23.23 11.47 -7.36
C ARG A 174 23.60 12.92 -7.08
N THR A 175 22.64 13.85 -7.12
CA THR A 175 22.92 15.26 -6.79
C THR A 175 23.30 15.49 -5.32
N LEU A 176 22.92 14.56 -4.44
CA LEU A 176 23.25 14.60 -3.01
C LEU A 176 24.57 13.90 -2.64
N ASP A 177 25.26 13.33 -3.62
CA ASP A 177 26.50 12.54 -3.43
C ASP A 177 26.38 11.41 -2.39
N CYS A 178 25.18 10.81 -2.28
CA CYS A 178 24.95 9.69 -1.37
C CYS A 178 25.14 8.36 -2.10
N ALA A 179 26.39 7.88 -2.13
CA ALA A 179 26.77 6.66 -2.85
C ALA A 179 25.92 5.43 -2.46
N GLU A 180 25.65 5.24 -1.17
CA GLU A 180 24.87 4.11 -0.66
C GLU A 180 23.41 4.11 -1.16
N MET A 181 22.79 5.29 -1.24
CA MET A 181 21.43 5.42 -1.76
C MET A 181 21.38 5.22 -3.27
N VAL A 182 22.41 5.68 -3.98
CA VAL A 182 22.56 5.45 -5.42
C VAL A 182 22.68 3.95 -5.70
N GLU A 183 23.52 3.23 -4.95
CA GLU A 183 23.63 1.77 -5.05
C GLU A 183 22.27 1.09 -4.81
N PHE A 184 21.59 1.43 -3.71
CA PHE A 184 20.27 0.89 -3.41
C PHE A 184 19.27 1.10 -4.56
N LEU A 185 19.19 2.31 -5.10
CA LEU A 185 18.24 2.64 -6.17
C LEU A 185 18.59 1.98 -7.50
N THR A 186 19.89 1.79 -7.80
CA THR A 186 20.30 1.07 -9.02
C THR A 186 19.86 -0.38 -8.98
N VAL A 187 20.16 -1.10 -7.89
CA VAL A 187 19.72 -2.49 -7.73
C VAL A 187 18.19 -2.56 -7.65
N ALA A 188 17.52 -1.58 -7.03
CA ALA A 188 16.05 -1.52 -6.98
C ALA A 188 15.42 -1.41 -8.37
N LEU A 189 15.99 -0.60 -9.27
CA LEU A 189 15.54 -0.49 -10.66
C LEU A 189 15.71 -1.81 -11.41
N ASP A 190 16.83 -2.50 -11.24
CA ASP A 190 17.09 -3.78 -11.89
C ASP A 190 16.11 -4.86 -11.41
N VAL A 191 15.85 -4.92 -10.09
CA VAL A 191 14.85 -5.83 -9.52
C VAL A 191 13.45 -5.52 -10.09
N VAL A 192 13.03 -4.25 -10.10
CA VAL A 192 11.71 -3.87 -10.64
C VAL A 192 11.59 -4.21 -12.14
N ARG A 193 12.66 -4.03 -12.92
CA ARG A 193 12.70 -4.39 -14.35
C ARG A 193 12.54 -5.89 -14.56
N GLN A 194 13.10 -6.72 -13.69
CA GLN A 194 13.00 -8.18 -13.76
C GLN A 194 11.67 -8.74 -13.23
N VAL A 195 10.97 -8.01 -12.36
CA VAL A 195 9.68 -8.47 -11.80
C VAL A 195 8.57 -8.42 -12.86
N ASP A 196 7.80 -9.51 -12.94
CA ASP A 196 6.61 -9.64 -13.78
C ASP A 196 5.35 -9.20 -13.03
N PHE A 197 5.02 -7.92 -13.17
CA PHE A 197 3.83 -7.26 -12.62
C PHE A 197 2.53 -7.92 -13.13
N THR A 198 2.54 -8.50 -14.33
CA THR A 198 1.39 -9.24 -14.89
C THR A 198 0.94 -10.43 -14.04
N THR A 199 1.76 -10.91 -13.10
CA THR A 199 1.43 -12.08 -12.27
C THR A 199 0.71 -11.71 -10.96
N ALA A 200 0.88 -10.50 -10.43
CA ALA A 200 0.50 -10.17 -9.05
C ALA A 200 -0.98 -9.75 -8.87
N LEU A 201 -1.59 -9.09 -9.85
CA LEU A 201 -3.03 -8.71 -9.79
C LEU A 201 -3.98 -9.81 -10.18
N ASP A 202 -3.48 -10.81 -10.89
CA ASP A 202 -4.31 -11.85 -11.46
C ASP A 202 -4.19 -13.05 -10.52
N ALA A 203 -4.96 -13.06 -9.43
CA ALA A 203 -5.22 -14.29 -8.68
C ALA A 203 -5.61 -15.42 -9.67
N ARG A 204 -6.29 -15.06 -10.77
CA ARG A 204 -6.50 -15.89 -11.95
C ARG A 204 -5.21 -16.27 -12.69
N GLY A 205 -4.30 -15.36 -12.98
CA GLY A 205 -3.00 -15.65 -13.60
C GLY A 205 -2.12 -16.59 -12.77
N VAL A 206 -2.09 -16.43 -11.44
CA VAL A 206 -1.42 -17.38 -10.53
C VAL A 206 -2.09 -18.75 -10.58
N ILE A 207 -3.42 -18.80 -10.54
CA ILE A 207 -4.20 -20.04 -10.69
C ILE A 207 -3.94 -20.68 -12.06
N LEU A 208 -3.92 -19.91 -13.15
CA LEU A 208 -3.66 -20.36 -14.51
C LEU A 208 -2.23 -20.89 -14.67
N LYS A 209 -1.24 -20.22 -14.06
CA LYS A 209 0.15 -20.68 -14.05
C LYS A 209 0.27 -22.02 -13.31
N ARG A 210 -0.39 -22.16 -12.15
CA ARG A 210 -0.47 -23.43 -11.41
C ARG A 210 -1.20 -24.50 -12.21
N GLN A 211 -2.32 -24.18 -12.87
CA GLN A 211 -3.05 -25.11 -13.74
C GLN A 211 -2.17 -25.61 -14.88
N LYS A 212 -1.45 -24.71 -15.56
CA LYS A 212 -0.48 -25.07 -16.61
C LYS A 212 0.65 -25.95 -16.09
N GLN A 213 1.18 -25.64 -14.90
CA GLN A 213 2.20 -26.48 -14.24
C GLN A 213 1.66 -27.87 -13.91
N ILE A 214 0.44 -27.99 -13.39
CA ILE A 214 -0.22 -29.28 -13.12
C ILE A 214 -0.39 -30.08 -14.41
N LEU A 215 -0.83 -29.44 -15.51
CA LEU A 215 -0.96 -30.11 -16.80
C LEU A 215 0.39 -30.58 -17.36
N HIS A 216 1.45 -29.78 -17.16
CA HIS A 216 2.80 -30.13 -17.60
C HIS A 216 3.40 -31.31 -16.81
N LEU A 217 3.02 -31.48 -15.54
CA LEU A 217 3.44 -32.62 -14.72
C LEU A 217 2.69 -33.92 -15.10
N LEU A 218 1.54 -33.82 -15.75
CA LEU A 218 0.76 -34.97 -16.22
C LEU A 218 1.24 -35.40 -17.62
N LYS A 219 1.48 -36.71 -17.79
CA LYS A 219 1.89 -37.29 -19.08
C LYS A 219 0.82 -37.01 -20.15
N ASP A 220 1.25 -36.74 -21.39
CA ASP A 220 0.36 -36.28 -22.47
C ASP A 220 -0.80 -37.24 -22.80
N ASN A 221 -0.65 -38.55 -22.54
CA ASN A 221 -1.66 -39.58 -22.81
C ASN A 221 -2.40 -40.07 -21.55
N ASP A 222 -2.28 -39.39 -20.41
CA ASP A 222 -2.97 -39.80 -19.18
C ASP A 222 -4.43 -39.32 -19.17
N VAL A 223 -5.36 -40.23 -18.84
CA VAL A 223 -6.79 -39.94 -18.60
C VAL A 223 -6.96 -38.82 -17.56
N ASN A 224 -6.03 -38.73 -16.60
CA ASN A 224 -6.04 -37.68 -15.58
C ASN A 224 -5.77 -36.29 -16.15
N ARG A 225 -4.97 -36.17 -17.23
CA ARG A 225 -4.70 -34.90 -17.90
C ARG A 225 -5.96 -34.38 -18.59
N MET A 226 -6.64 -35.22 -19.36
CA MET A 226 -7.91 -34.87 -20.00
C MET A 226 -8.97 -34.45 -18.98
N LYS A 227 -9.07 -35.18 -17.85
CA LYS A 227 -9.98 -34.82 -16.75
C LYS A 227 -9.63 -33.46 -16.12
N ALA A 228 -8.35 -33.20 -15.90
CA ALA A 228 -7.86 -31.93 -15.35
C ALA A 228 -8.12 -30.76 -16.31
N GLU A 229 -7.89 -30.92 -17.61
CA GLU A 229 -8.18 -29.90 -18.63
C GLU A 229 -9.67 -29.55 -18.68
N VAL A 230 -10.54 -30.56 -18.69
CA VAL A 230 -12.00 -30.37 -18.65
C VAL A 230 -12.42 -29.65 -17.37
N LEU A 231 -11.83 -30.01 -16.23
CA LEU A 231 -12.12 -29.39 -14.94
C LEU A 231 -11.67 -27.92 -14.90
N PHE A 232 -10.44 -27.62 -15.32
CA PHE A 232 -9.92 -26.25 -15.36
C PHE A 232 -10.73 -25.38 -16.32
N LYS A 233 -11.14 -25.93 -17.47
CA LYS A 233 -12.04 -25.26 -18.40
C LYS A 233 -13.38 -24.93 -17.73
N LYS A 234 -14.00 -25.87 -17.01
CA LYS A 234 -15.23 -25.62 -16.25
C LYS A 234 -15.07 -24.55 -15.16
N ILE A 235 -13.97 -24.59 -14.41
CA ILE A 235 -13.69 -23.62 -13.33
C ILE A 235 -13.52 -22.20 -13.92
N SER A 236 -12.94 -22.07 -15.11
CA SER A 236 -12.72 -20.76 -15.75
C SER A 236 -14.01 -20.02 -16.12
N PHE A 237 -15.10 -20.75 -16.39
CA PHE A 237 -16.42 -20.19 -16.73
C PHE A 237 -17.26 -19.77 -15.51
N VAL A 238 -16.84 -20.09 -14.28
CA VAL A 238 -17.61 -19.79 -13.06
C VAL A 238 -17.08 -18.52 -12.38
N PRO A 239 -17.94 -17.57 -11.98
CA PRO A 239 -17.50 -16.38 -11.23
C PRO A 239 -16.79 -16.75 -9.92
N ALA A 240 -15.70 -16.03 -9.59
CA ALA A 240 -14.82 -16.35 -8.46
C ALA A 240 -15.50 -16.44 -7.07
N LYS A 241 -16.66 -15.78 -6.89
CA LYS A 241 -17.46 -15.92 -5.65
C LYS A 241 -18.13 -17.29 -5.49
N ARG A 242 -18.25 -18.09 -6.56
CA ARG A 242 -18.93 -19.39 -6.60
C ARG A 242 -17.98 -20.58 -6.81
N THR A 243 -16.68 -20.34 -6.90
CA THR A 243 -15.69 -21.41 -7.14
C THR A 243 -15.35 -22.21 -5.87
N MET A 244 -15.47 -21.60 -4.68
CA MET A 244 -15.19 -22.25 -3.39
C MET A 244 -16.21 -23.33 -2.98
N SER A 245 -17.37 -23.41 -3.64
CA SER A 245 -18.42 -24.39 -3.33
C SER A 245 -18.34 -25.67 -4.16
N MET A 246 -17.43 -25.77 -5.12
CA MET A 246 -17.30 -26.96 -5.98
C MET A 246 -16.11 -27.82 -5.58
N ILE A 247 -16.23 -28.51 -4.44
CA ILE A 247 -15.32 -29.60 -4.09
C ILE A 247 -15.84 -30.87 -4.81
N PRO A 248 -15.03 -31.53 -5.65
CA PRO A 248 -15.43 -32.78 -6.31
C PRO A 248 -15.79 -33.85 -5.28
N GLY A 249 -17.01 -34.40 -5.36
CA GLY A 249 -17.51 -35.42 -4.43
C GLY A 249 -18.56 -34.94 -3.42
N ILE A 250 -18.74 -33.62 -3.27
CA ILE A 250 -19.81 -33.06 -2.45
C ILE A 250 -20.98 -32.69 -3.37
N LYS A 251 -22.07 -33.49 -3.33
CA LYS A 251 -23.34 -33.07 -3.91
C LYS A 251 -23.82 -31.86 -3.11
N ILE A 252 -23.82 -30.67 -3.71
CA ILE A 252 -24.55 -29.54 -3.15
C ILE A 252 -26.02 -29.95 -3.22
N VAL A 253 -26.58 -30.36 -2.08
CA VAL A 253 -28.02 -30.46 -1.95
C VAL A 253 -28.51 -29.01 -2.00
N ASP A 254 -29.22 -28.66 -3.07
CA ASP A 254 -29.96 -27.41 -3.16
C ASP A 254 -31.08 -27.44 -2.10
N ASN A 255 -30.71 -27.25 -0.84
CA ASN A 255 -31.66 -26.83 0.17
C ASN A 255 -31.98 -25.38 -0.16
N ILE A 256 -33.00 -25.23 -0.99
CA ILE A 256 -33.80 -24.02 -1.18
C ILE A 256 -34.41 -23.70 0.19
N HIS A 257 -33.60 -23.16 1.10
CA HIS A 257 -34.11 -22.37 2.18
C HIS A 257 -34.55 -21.05 1.57
N LYS A 258 -35.88 -20.90 1.51
CA LYS A 258 -36.60 -19.65 1.32
C LYS A 258 -36.13 -18.61 2.35
N GLU A 259 -35.00 -17.97 2.12
CA GLU A 259 -34.75 -16.66 2.71
C GLU A 259 -35.57 -15.65 1.91
N LYS A 260 -36.69 -15.25 2.52
CA LYS A 260 -37.50 -14.13 2.08
C LYS A 260 -36.66 -12.84 2.17
N THR A 261 -35.87 -12.54 1.15
CA THR A 261 -35.42 -11.16 0.93
C THR A 261 -36.63 -10.37 0.45
N SER A 262 -37.21 -9.59 1.36
CA SER A 262 -38.21 -8.57 1.04
C SER A 262 -37.64 -7.63 -0.03
N ARG A 263 -38.13 -7.80 -1.25
CA ARG A 263 -37.96 -6.81 -2.33
C ARG A 263 -38.71 -5.55 -1.92
N ASN A 264 -38.01 -4.57 -1.35
CA ASN A 264 -38.45 -3.19 -1.44
C ASN A 264 -38.28 -2.73 -2.90
N ARG A 265 -39.30 -3.03 -3.68
CA ARG A 265 -39.50 -2.54 -5.04
C ARG A 265 -39.88 -1.07 -4.91
N VAL A 266 -38.89 -0.18 -4.91
CA VAL A 266 -39.15 1.26 -5.04
C VAL A 266 -39.77 1.48 -6.42
N LYS A 267 -41.06 1.84 -6.42
CA LYS A 267 -41.80 2.23 -7.61
C LYS A 267 -41.29 3.60 -8.06
N SER A 268 -40.93 3.69 -9.34
CA SER A 268 -40.64 4.95 -10.02
C SER A 268 -41.87 5.85 -9.96
N ALA A 269 -41.75 7.01 -9.33
CA ALA A 269 -42.71 8.11 -9.39
C ALA A 269 -42.09 9.26 -10.21
N LYS A 270 -42.91 9.87 -11.08
CA LYS A 270 -42.56 10.96 -12.00
C LYS A 270 -42.11 12.24 -11.25
N PRO A 271 -41.37 13.14 -11.90
CA PRO A 271 -40.84 14.33 -11.25
C PRO A 271 -41.90 15.42 -11.15
N THR A 272 -42.03 16.02 -9.96
CA THR A 272 -42.71 17.30 -9.77
C THR A 272 -41.69 18.31 -9.25
N THR A 273 -41.77 19.49 -9.85
CA THR A 273 -40.99 20.71 -9.74
C THR A 273 -40.72 21.24 -8.33
N GLY A 274 -39.49 21.74 -8.14
CA GLY A 274 -39.16 22.94 -7.36
C GLY A 274 -39.02 22.81 -5.84
N GLN A 275 -37.78 22.76 -5.32
CA GLN A 275 -37.17 23.83 -4.52
C GLN A 275 -35.86 23.37 -3.86
N GLU A 276 -34.91 24.30 -3.82
CA GLU A 276 -33.52 24.20 -3.41
C GLU A 276 -33.31 23.67 -1.98
N ARG A 277 -32.33 22.78 -1.80
CA ARG A 277 -31.39 22.84 -0.66
C ARG A 277 -30.00 22.43 -1.11
N ARG A 278 -29.05 23.34 -0.87
CA ARG A 278 -27.62 23.25 -1.18
C ARG A 278 -26.98 22.08 -0.41
N GLY A 279 -26.36 21.17 -1.13
CA GLY A 279 -25.39 20.20 -0.63
C GLY A 279 -24.26 20.16 -1.63
N ILE A 280 -23.09 20.65 -1.22
CA ILE A 280 -21.90 20.79 -2.06
C ILE A 280 -21.38 19.37 -2.38
N GLU A 281 -21.55 18.92 -3.62
CA GLU A 281 -21.03 17.62 -4.07
C GLU A 281 -19.55 17.74 -4.45
N PHE A 282 -18.73 16.91 -3.80
CA PHE A 282 -17.28 16.80 -3.88
C PHE A 282 -16.75 16.25 -5.22
N TYR A 283 -17.55 16.25 -6.29
CA TYR A 283 -17.29 15.50 -7.52
C TYR A 283 -16.63 16.28 -8.67
N ASP A 284 -16.32 17.56 -8.49
CA ASP A 284 -15.69 18.37 -9.54
C ASP A 284 -14.14 18.39 -9.51
N TYR A 285 -13.47 17.67 -8.60
CA TYR A 285 -12.00 17.79 -8.45
C TYR A 285 -11.16 16.79 -9.27
N VAL A 286 -11.76 16.03 -10.19
CA VAL A 286 -11.05 14.96 -10.94
C VAL A 286 -10.71 15.39 -12.38
N LYS A 287 -11.07 16.60 -12.83
CA LYS A 287 -10.81 17.03 -14.21
C LYS A 287 -9.57 17.90 -14.46
N ASP A 288 -8.90 18.39 -13.41
CA ASP A 288 -7.76 19.33 -13.57
C ASP A 288 -6.38 18.73 -13.20
N PHE A 289 -6.20 17.42 -13.21
CA PHE A 289 -4.93 16.77 -12.83
C PHE A 289 -4.28 15.92 -13.93
N VAL A 290 -4.39 16.38 -15.17
CA VAL A 290 -3.50 16.00 -16.28
C VAL A 290 -2.73 17.24 -16.68
N ASP A 291 -1.66 17.50 -15.93
CA ASP A 291 -0.41 18.15 -16.33
C ASP A 291 0.29 18.68 -15.08
N VAL A 292 1.54 18.23 -14.90
CA VAL A 292 2.63 18.64 -13.97
C VAL A 292 3.21 17.45 -13.19
#